data_AF-A0A923YTW2-F1
#
_entry.id   AF-A0A923YTW2-F1
#
_cell.length_a   1.000
_cell.length_b   1.000
_cell.length_c   1.000
_cell.angle_alpha   90.00
_cell.angle_beta   90.00
_cell.angle_gamma   90.00
#
_symmetry.space_group_name_H-M   'P 1'
#
loop_
_entity.id
_entity.type
_entity.pdbx_description
1 polymer ?
#
loop_
_entity_poly.entity_id
_entity_poly.type
_entity_poly.pdbx_seq_one_letter_code
_entity_poly.pdbx_strand_id
1 'polypeptide(L)' 'MHAYEELIKNTSTQNSPCYVIPADDKSYARIAIASAIITTLDEMDLEYPTVSIEKLAELQAIKKTLLDEK' A
#
# COMPACT_ATOMS: atom_id res chain seq x y z
N MET A 1 16.62 -17.99 20.62
CA MET A 1 15.58 -16.95 20.72
C MET A 1 16.14 -15.60 21.17
N HIS A 2 17.15 -15.57 22.04
CA HIS A 2 17.79 -14.34 22.53
C HIS A 2 18.16 -13.29 21.45
N ALA A 3 18.77 -13.72 20.33
CA ALA A 3 19.16 -12.80 19.26
C ALA A 3 17.98 -12.04 18.62
N TYR A 4 16.82 -12.68 18.44
CA TYR A 4 15.62 -12.01 17.92
C TYR A 4 15.02 -11.05 18.95
N GLU A 5 15.03 -11.42 20.23
CA GLU A 5 14.54 -10.56 21.30
C GLU A 5 15.40 -9.31 21.46
N GLU A 6 16.74 -9.45 21.41
CA GLU A 6 17.65 -8.30 21.44
C GLU A 6 17.47 -7.40 20.23
N LEU A 7 17.33 -7.96 19.03
CA LEU A 7 17.02 -7.19 17.82
C LEU A 7 15.77 -6.34 18.04
N ILE A 8 14.63 -6.99 18.33
CA ILE A 8 13.33 -6.29 18.41
C ILE A 8 13.35 -5.21 19.49
N LYS A 9 13.94 -5.51 20.67
CA LYS A 9 14.06 -4.56 21.77
C LYS A 9 14.87 -3.31 21.40
N ASN A 10 15.92 -3.46 20.58
CA ASN A 10 16.85 -2.37 20.29
C ASN A 10 16.56 -1.63 18.98
N THR A 11 15.79 -2.22 18.05
CA THR A 11 15.58 -1.60 16.71
C THR A 11 14.14 -1.24 16.41
N SER A 12 13.15 -1.74 17.17
CA SER A 12 11.75 -1.38 16.96
C SER A 12 11.48 0.04 17.48
N THR A 13 11.15 0.97 16.58
CA THR A 13 10.88 2.37 16.93
C THR A 13 9.49 2.79 16.49
N GLN A 14 9.01 3.96 16.92
CA GLN A 14 7.70 4.47 16.52
C GLN A 14 7.55 4.60 15.00
N ASN A 15 8.59 5.05 14.30
CA ASN A 15 8.57 5.25 12.85
C ASN A 15 8.97 3.99 12.06
N SER A 16 9.48 2.96 12.74
CA SER A 16 9.87 1.68 12.14
C SER A 16 9.60 0.55 13.13
N PRO A 17 8.32 0.20 13.33
CA PRO A 17 7.93 -0.83 14.29
C PRO A 17 8.22 -2.23 13.74
N CYS A 18 8.75 -3.12 14.59
CA CYS A 18 8.83 -4.54 14.29
C CYS A 18 7.55 -5.25 14.76
N TYR A 19 6.94 -6.05 13.89
CA TYR A 19 5.75 -6.85 14.20
C TYR A 19 6.11 -8.32 14.45
N VAL A 20 5.56 -8.91 15.52
CA VAL A 20 5.70 -10.35 15.81
C VAL A 20 4.38 -11.04 15.43
N ILE A 21 4.40 -11.86 14.38
CA ILE A 21 3.19 -12.49 13.82
C ILE A 21 3.19 -13.99 14.09
N PRO A 22 2.12 -14.56 14.69
CA PRO A 22 1.94 -16.01 14.78
C PRO A 22 1.89 -16.64 13.39
N ALA A 23 2.77 -17.63 13.15
CA ALA A 23 2.99 -18.21 11.83
C ALA A 23 2.55 -19.69 11.70
N ASP A 24 1.96 -20.25 12.76
CA ASP A 24 1.53 -21.66 12.79
C ASP A 24 0.41 -21.93 11.77
N ASP A 25 -0.50 -20.96 11.60
CA ASP A 25 -1.47 -20.93 10.50
C ASP A 25 -1.03 -19.90 9.44
N LYS A 26 -0.74 -20.40 8.24
CA LYS A 26 -0.25 -19.58 7.13
C LYS A 26 -1.31 -18.60 6.60
N SER A 27 -2.58 -18.97 6.64
CA SER A 27 -3.67 -18.13 6.17
C SER A 27 -3.86 -16.95 7.12
N TYR A 28 -3.84 -17.21 8.42
CA TYR A 28 -3.88 -16.18 9.47
C TYR A 28 -2.68 -15.23 9.36
N ALA A 29 -1.46 -15.77 9.26
CA ALA A 29 -0.24 -14.96 9.19
C ALA A 29 -0.29 -13.97 8.02
N ARG A 30 -0.76 -14.42 6.85
CA ARG A 30 -0.91 -13.57 5.65
C ARG A 30 -1.92 -12.44 5.87
N ILE A 31 -3.04 -12.74 6.52
CA ILE A 31 -4.06 -11.73 6.84
C ILE A 31 -3.50 -10.70 7.82
N ALA A 32 -2.82 -11.15 8.88
CA ALA A 32 -2.24 -10.26 9.88
C ALA A 32 -1.18 -9.32 9.27
N ILE A 33 -0.31 -9.85 8.40
CA ILE A 33 0.68 -9.04 7.67
C ILE A 33 0.00 -8.04 6.73
N ALA A 34 -0.99 -8.47 5.95
CA ALA A 34 -1.71 -7.59 5.04
C ALA A 34 -2.42 -6.46 5.79
N SER A 35 -3.04 -6.77 6.93
CA SER A 35 -3.70 -5.77 7.78
C SER A 35 -2.73 -4.70 8.27
N ALA A 36 -1.53 -5.08 8.74
CA ALA A 36 -0.54 -4.11 9.22
C ALA A 36 -0.08 -3.16 8.11
N ILE A 37 0.13 -3.69 6.89
CA ILE A 37 0.49 -2.89 5.72
C ILE A 37 -0.65 -1.93 5.35
N ILE A 38 -1.89 -2.42 5.26
CA ILE A 38 -3.05 -1.62 4.88
C ILE A 38 -3.27 -0.49 5.88
N THR A 39 -3.28 -0.77 7.18
CA THR A 39 -3.43 0.27 8.21
C THR A 39 -2.37 1.37 8.08
N THR A 40 -1.12 1.00 7.82
CA THR A 40 -0.04 2.00 7.64
C THR A 40 -0.25 2.85 6.37
N LEU A 41 -0.73 2.25 5.28
CA LEU A 41 -1.02 2.97 4.04
C LEU A 41 -2.26 3.86 4.16
N ASP A 42 -3.28 3.42 4.89
CA ASP A 42 -4.50 4.20 5.16
C ASP A 42 -4.18 5.45 5.98
N GLU A 43 -3.27 5.36 6.95
CA GLU A 43 -2.79 6.49 7.74
C GLU A 43 -2.06 7.56 6.91
N MET A 44 -1.57 7.22 5.71
CA MET A 44 -0.90 8.16 4.81
C MET A 44 -1.88 9.01 3.98
N ASP A 45 -3.19 8.71 4.03
CA ASP A 45 -4.24 9.44 3.30
C ASP A 45 -3.95 9.58 1.79
N LEU A 46 -3.65 8.44 1.16
CA LEU A 46 -3.26 8.40 -0.25
C LEU A 46 -4.48 8.55 -1.17
N GLU A 47 -4.43 9.55 -2.05
CA GLU A 47 -5.45 9.78 -3.07
C GLU A 47 -4.88 9.66 -4.49
N TYR A 48 -5.73 9.26 -5.44
CA TYR A 48 -5.39 9.35 -6.85
C TYR A 48 -5.27 10.83 -7.28
N PRO A 49 -4.33 11.18 -8.17
CA PRO A 49 -4.22 12.53 -8.66
C PRO A 49 -5.48 12.95 -9.43
N THR A 50 -5.95 14.16 -9.20
CA THR A 50 -7.08 14.73 -9.93
C THR A 50 -6.67 15.10 -11.35
N VAL A 51 -7.47 14.71 -12.35
CA VAL A 51 -7.23 15.09 -13.75
C VAL A 51 -7.78 16.49 -13.99
N SER A 52 -6.96 17.39 -14.56
CA SER A 52 -7.41 18.74 -14.90
C SER A 52 -8.47 18.71 -16.01
N ILE A 53 -9.32 19.75 -16.06
CA ILE A 53 -10.37 19.88 -17.09
C ILE A 53 -9.75 19.88 -18.49
N GLU A 54 -8.61 20.54 -18.67
CA GLU A 54 -7.86 20.57 -19.93
C GLU A 54 -7.42 19.16 -20.35
N LYS A 55 -6.85 18.40 -19.41
CA LYS A 55 -6.38 17.04 -19.69
C LYS A 55 -7.55 16.10 -19.98
N LEU A 56 -8.69 16.27 -19.31
CA LEU A 56 -9.92 15.54 -19.62
C LEU A 56 -10.41 15.82 -21.04
N ALA A 57 -10.39 17.08 -21.49
CA ALA A 57 -10.79 17.45 -22.84
C ALA A 57 -9.87 16.81 -23.91
N GLU A 58 -8.55 16.82 -23.66
CA GLU A 58 -7.57 16.14 -24.53
C GLU A 58 -7.84 14.64 -24.61
N LEU A 59 -8.05 13.97 -23.47
CA LEU A 59 -8.33 12.54 -23.42
C LEU A 59 -9.62 12.17 -24.17
N GLN A 60 -10.66 13.01 -24.11
CA GLN A 60 -11.90 12.79 -24.87
C GLN A 60 -11.67 12.96 -26.38
N ALA A 61 -10.86 13.92 -26.80
CA ALA A 61 -10.50 14.11 -28.21
C ALA A 61 -9.74 12.88 -28.75
N ILE A 62 -8.73 12.40 -28.01
CA ILE A 62 -7.96 11.20 -28.37
C ILE A 62 -8.88 9.97 -28.44
N LYS A 63 -9.75 9.79 -27.44
CA LYS A 63 -10.72 8.68 -27.43
C LYS A 63 -11.60 8.68 -28.68
N LYS A 64 -12.05 9.85 -29.13
CA LYS A 64 -12.86 9.98 -30.35
C LYS A 64 -12.06 9.55 -31.58
N THR A 65 -10.84 10.06 -31.75
CA THR A 65 -9.97 9.69 -32.87
C THR A 65 -9.75 8.18 -32.96
N LEU A 66 -9.44 7.52 -31.82
CA LEU A 66 -9.21 6.08 -31.78
C LEU A 66 -10.46 5.24 -32.12
N LEU A 67 -11.66 5.75 -31.87
CA LEU A 67 -12.91 5.07 -32.22
C LEU A 67 -13.29 5.26 -33.69
N ASP A 68 -12.85 6.37 -34.30
CA ASP A 68 -13.09 6.70 -35.70
C ASP A 68 -12.08 6.00 -36.65
N GLU A 69 -10.94 5.52 -36.13
CA GLU A 69 -10.01 4.62 -36.81
C GLU A 69 -10.57 3.19 -36.89
N LYS A 70 -11.49 2.98 -37.83
CA LYS A 70 -11.94 1.65 -38.28
C LYS A 70 -11.19 1.19 -39.52
#